data_AF-A0A8H9LT30-F1
#
_entry.id   AF-A0A8H9LT30-F1
#
_cell.length_a   1.000
_cell.length_b   1.000
_cell.length_c   1.000
_cell.angle_alpha   90.00
_cell.angle_beta   90.00
_cell.angle_gamma   90.00
#
_symmetry.space_group_name_H-M   'P 1'
#
loop_
_entity.id
_entity.type
_entity.pdbx_description
1 polymer ?
#
loop_
_entity_poly.entity_id
_entity_poly.type
_entity_poly.pdbx_seq_one_letter_code
_entity_poly.pdbx_strand_id
1 'polypeptide(L)'
;MREKYPAQSHPLVLTHPFTGEKSLFSNKVSGVRVEGVDEAESKRILDMVHLLAWRPEFQCRFSWEEGDVAIWDNLASQHYAVSDYWPHTRKMERITLEGESIK
;
A
#
# COMPACT_ATOMS: atom_id res chain seq x y z
N MET A 1 16.01 -11.06 -7.62
CA MET A 1 14.60 -10.62 -7.45
C MET A 1 14.15 -9.73 -8.62
N ARG A 2 14.82 -8.61 -8.90
CA ARG A 2 14.44 -7.69 -9.99
C ARG A 2 14.53 -8.29 -11.40
N GLU A 3 15.44 -9.24 -11.65
CA GLU A 3 15.48 -9.98 -12.92
C GLU A 3 14.24 -10.88 -13.12
N LYS A 4 13.67 -11.39 -12.03
CA LYS A 4 12.44 -12.22 -12.06
C LYS A 4 11.17 -11.36 -12.01
N TYR A 5 11.24 -10.20 -11.37
CA TYR A 5 10.14 -9.26 -11.17
C TYR A 5 10.61 -7.85 -11.56
N PRO A 6 10.57 -7.51 -12.86
CA PRO A 6 11.00 -6.20 -13.33
C PRO A 6 10.10 -5.10 -12.79
N ALA A 7 10.61 -3.87 -12.75
CA ALA A 7 9.81 -2.70 -12.39
C ALA A 7 8.60 -2.60 -13.33
N GLN A 8 7.43 -2.33 -12.75
CA GLN A 8 6.18 -2.12 -13.47
C GLN A 8 5.72 -0.69 -13.22
N SER A 9 5.16 -0.09 -14.25
CA SER A 9 4.64 1.27 -14.22
C SER A 9 3.14 1.20 -13.94
N HIS A 10 2.70 1.97 -12.96
CA HIS A 10 1.29 2.07 -12.57
C HIS A 10 0.91 3.54 -12.41
N PRO A 11 -0.38 3.89 -12.61
CA PRO A 11 -0.87 5.23 -12.31
C PRO A 11 -0.61 5.59 -10.84
N LEU A 12 -0.13 6.82 -10.59
CA LEU A 12 0.02 7.32 -9.21
C LEU A 12 -1.34 7.54 -8.53
N VAL A 13 -2.37 7.84 -9.32
CA VAL A 13 -3.76 7.93 -8.90
C VAL A 13 -4.58 6.90 -9.68
N LEU A 14 -5.15 5.95 -8.97
CA LEU A 14 -6.04 4.91 -9.50
C LEU A 14 -7.49 5.36 -9.36
N THR A 15 -8.33 5.06 -10.35
CA THR A 15 -9.79 5.05 -10.17
C THR A 15 -10.23 3.63 -9.81
N HIS A 16 -10.84 3.45 -8.64
CA HIS A 16 -11.28 2.15 -8.17
C HIS A 16 -12.39 1.60 -9.08
N PRO A 17 -12.24 0.39 -9.67
CA PRO A 17 -13.11 -0.07 -10.75
C PRO A 17 -14.56 -0.31 -10.32
N PHE A 18 -14.80 -0.55 -9.03
CA PHE A 18 -16.15 -0.84 -8.51
C PHE A 18 -16.82 0.38 -7.87
N THR A 19 -16.06 1.28 -7.23
CA THR A 19 -16.63 2.45 -6.52
C THR A 19 -16.52 3.74 -7.33
N GLY A 20 -15.64 3.79 -8.33
CA GLY A 20 -15.33 5.00 -9.10
C GLY A 20 -14.52 6.05 -8.33
N GLU A 21 -14.14 5.77 -7.07
CA GLU A 21 -13.36 6.68 -6.23
C GLU A 21 -11.89 6.72 -6.63
N LYS A 22 -11.22 7.83 -6.34
CA LYS A 22 -9.78 7.98 -6.61
C LYS A 22 -8.96 7.56 -5.39
N SER A 23 -7.93 6.74 -5.62
CA SER A 23 -6.99 6.28 -4.60
C SER A 23 -5.54 6.57 -5.02
N LEU A 24 -4.69 6.87 -4.04
CA LEU A 24 -3.25 7.00 -4.25
C LEU A 24 -2.61 5.61 -4.31
N PHE A 25 -2.05 5.24 -5.46
CA PHE A 25 -1.50 3.91 -5.70
C PHE A 25 0.03 3.91 -5.64
N SER A 26 0.56 4.24 -4.46
CA SER A 26 2.01 4.21 -4.19
C SER A 26 2.29 4.08 -2.70
N ASN A 27 3.37 3.37 -2.34
CA ASN A 27 3.84 3.22 -0.96
C ASN A 27 5.37 3.33 -0.89
N LYS A 28 5.92 3.53 0.32
CA LYS A 28 7.37 3.67 0.54
C LYS A 28 8.19 2.42 0.24
N VAL A 29 7.57 1.24 0.18
CA VAL A 29 8.27 -0.03 0.00
C VAL A 29 8.52 -0.31 -1.49
N SER A 30 7.54 -0.01 -2.34
CA SER A 30 7.54 -0.35 -3.77
C SER A 30 7.69 0.84 -4.70
N GLY A 31 7.36 2.07 -4.25
CA GLY A 31 7.44 3.27 -5.09
C GLY A 31 8.89 3.65 -5.39
N VAL A 32 9.29 3.58 -6.67
CA VAL A 32 10.68 3.83 -7.10
C VAL A 32 10.86 5.24 -7.68
N ARG A 33 10.03 5.62 -8.66
CA ARG A 33 10.07 6.93 -9.34
C ARG A 33 8.72 7.26 -9.95
N VAL A 34 8.49 8.54 -10.21
CA VAL A 34 7.44 9.01 -11.12
C VAL A 34 8.02 9.07 -12.53
N GLU A 35 7.30 8.51 -13.50
CA GLU A 35 7.73 8.53 -14.90
C GLU A 35 7.55 9.92 -15.52
N GLY A 36 8.46 10.28 -16.42
CA GLY A 36 8.38 11.56 -17.15
C GLY A 36 8.79 12.81 -16.39
N VAL A 37 9.18 12.71 -15.11
CA VAL A 37 9.70 13.83 -14.30
C VAL A 37 11.14 13.61 -13.87
N ASP A 38 11.83 14.69 -13.50
CA ASP A 38 13.20 14.62 -12.99
C ASP A 38 13.26 13.92 -11.62
N GLU A 39 14.43 13.43 -11.23
CA GLU A 39 14.61 12.65 -10.01
C GLU A 39 14.25 13.44 -8.74
N ALA A 40 14.63 14.72 -8.67
CA ALA A 40 14.38 15.57 -7.51
C ALA A 40 12.90 15.93 -7.40
N GLU A 41 12.21 16.15 -8.52
CA GLU A 41 10.76 16.32 -8.58
C GLU A 41 10.03 15.02 -8.22
N SER A 42 10.41 13.89 -8.82
CA SER A 42 9.88 12.55 -8.49
C SER A 42 9.95 12.29 -6.98
N LYS A 43 11.10 12.56 -6.37
CA LYS A 43 11.30 12.38 -4.93
C LYS A 43 10.33 13.25 -4.12
N ARG A 44 10.20 14.54 -4.47
CA ARG A 44 9.29 15.48 -3.78
C ARG A 44 7.84 15.03 -3.86
N ILE A 45 7.39 14.56 -5.03
CA ILE A 45 6.03 14.05 -5.24
C ILE A 45 5.79 12.81 -4.37
N LEU A 46 6.69 11.83 -4.43
CA LEU A 46 6.56 10.59 -3.66
C LEU A 46 6.59 10.85 -2.15
N ASP A 47 7.50 11.71 -1.67
CA ASP A 47 7.56 12.09 -0.25
C ASP A 47 6.22 12.67 0.23
N MET A 48 5.62 13.58 -0.55
CA MET A 48 4.32 14.17 -0.22
C MET A 48 3.20 13.12 -0.19
N VAL A 49 3.13 12.27 -1.21
CA VAL A 49 2.11 11.20 -1.31
C VAL A 49 2.24 10.22 -0.15
N HIS A 50 3.46 9.80 0.17
CA HIS A 50 3.71 8.84 1.24
C HIS A 50 3.43 9.43 2.62
N LEU A 51 3.69 10.73 2.83
CA LEU A 51 3.35 11.41 4.08
C LEU A 51 1.84 11.47 4.35
N LEU A 52 0.99 11.46 3.31
CA LEU A 52 -0.46 11.43 3.50
C LEU A 52 -0.88 10.15 4.21
N ALA A 53 -0.39 8.98 3.79
CA ALA A 53 -0.71 7.70 4.44
C ALA A 53 -0.26 7.65 5.92
N TRP A 54 0.66 8.54 6.33
CA TRP A 54 1.19 8.60 7.69
C TRP A 54 0.38 9.51 8.63
N ARG A 55 -0.61 10.23 8.10
CA ARG A 55 -1.50 11.08 8.91
C ARG A 55 -2.45 10.21 9.73
N PRO A 56 -2.49 10.35 11.07
CA PRO A 56 -3.37 9.55 11.93
C PRO A 56 -4.85 9.61 11.54
N GLU A 57 -5.30 10.72 10.97
CA GLU A 57 -6.68 10.94 10.52
C GLU A 57 -7.11 10.00 9.39
N PHE A 58 -6.15 9.39 8.68
CA PHE A 58 -6.39 8.42 7.61
C PHE A 58 -6.06 6.98 8.03
N GLN A 59 -5.87 6.74 9.33
CA GLN A 59 -5.47 5.44 9.86
C GLN A 59 -6.54 4.85 10.77
N CYS A 60 -6.65 3.53 10.71
CA CYS A 60 -7.32 2.72 11.70
C CYS A 60 -6.30 1.73 12.27
N ARG A 61 -6.29 1.55 13.59
CA ARG A 61 -5.47 0.53 14.24
C ARG A 61 -6.38 -0.57 14.78
N PHE A 62 -6.21 -1.77 14.22
CA PHE A 62 -6.95 -2.96 14.63
C PHE A 62 -6.14 -3.77 15.65
N SER A 63 -6.73 -4.00 16.82
CA SER A 63 -6.19 -4.89 17.86
C SER A 63 -6.80 -6.28 17.68
N TRP A 64 -5.93 -7.29 17.51
CA TRP A 64 -6.36 -8.65 17.20
C TRP A 64 -6.68 -9.45 18.45
N GLU A 65 -7.79 -10.17 18.41
CA GLU A 65 -8.15 -11.26 19.32
C GLU A 65 -8.27 -12.60 18.57
N GLU A 66 -8.34 -13.71 19.31
CA GLU A 66 -8.52 -15.03 18.71
C GLU A 66 -9.90 -15.15 18.05
N GLY A 67 -9.91 -15.56 16.78
CA GLY A 67 -11.14 -15.67 15.99
C GLY A 67 -11.46 -14.44 15.13
N ASP A 68 -10.74 -13.33 15.31
CA ASP A 68 -10.93 -12.14 14.48
C ASP A 68 -10.54 -12.37 13.03
N VAL A 69 -11.28 -11.70 12.13
CA VAL A 69 -11.01 -11.66 10.70
C VAL A 69 -11.06 -10.21 10.23
N ALA A 70 -9.99 -9.74 9.58
CA ALA A 70 -9.99 -8.47 8.88
C ALA A 70 -10.03 -8.69 7.37
N ILE A 71 -10.85 -7.90 6.69
CA ILE A 71 -10.90 -7.82 5.23
C ILE A 71 -10.58 -6.37 4.87
N TRP A 72 -9.66 -6.17 3.93
CA TRP A 72 -9.33 -4.85 3.42
C TRP A 72 -9.22 -4.87 1.90
N ASP A 73 -9.54 -3.73 1.29
CA ASP A 73 -9.37 -3.49 -0.13
C ASP A 73 -7.91 -3.09 -0.43
N ASN A 74 -7.21 -3.92 -1.19
CA ASN A 74 -5.79 -3.74 -1.48
C ASN A 74 -5.52 -2.67 -2.57
N LEU A 75 -6.55 -2.13 -3.22
CA LEU A 75 -6.46 -0.97 -4.13
C LEU A 75 -6.63 0.37 -3.40
N ALA A 76 -7.40 0.36 -2.31
CA ALA A 76 -7.77 1.56 -1.56
C ALA A 76 -7.04 1.72 -0.22
N SER A 77 -6.32 0.70 0.25
CA SER A 77 -5.68 0.74 1.57
C SER A 77 -4.20 0.36 1.54
N GLN A 78 -3.48 0.85 2.54
CA GLN A 78 -2.15 0.38 2.91
C GLN A 78 -2.24 -0.23 4.32
N HIS A 79 -1.37 -1.19 4.61
CA HIS A 79 -1.30 -1.82 5.93
C HIS A 79 0.14 -1.95 6.40
N TYR A 80 0.30 -1.96 7.71
CA TYR A 80 1.59 -2.07 8.37
C TYR A 80 1.50 -3.03 9.55
N ALA A 81 2.47 -3.93 9.68
CA ALA A 81 2.58 -4.82 10.83
C ALA A 81 3.38 -4.11 11.93
N VAL A 82 2.72 -3.79 13.04
CA VAL A 82 3.40 -3.27 14.23
C VAL A 82 4.17 -4.40 14.91
N SER A 83 5.47 -4.21 15.11
CA SER A 83 6.37 -5.19 15.71
C SER A 83 6.60 -4.90 17.19
N ASP A 84 5.51 -4.70 17.94
CA ASP A 84 5.50 -4.31 19.36
C ASP A 84 5.21 -5.49 20.32
N TYR A 85 5.39 -6.73 19.85
CA TYR A 85 4.99 -7.94 20.57
C TYR A 85 6.16 -8.83 21.01
N TRP A 86 7.41 -8.39 20.91
CA TRP A 86 8.55 -9.16 21.43
C TRP A 86 8.41 -9.40 22.95
N PRO A 87 8.69 -10.60 23.48
CA PRO A 87 9.25 -11.81 22.84
C PRO A 87 8.21 -12.81 22.33
N HIS A 88 6.94 -12.43 22.26
CA HIS A 88 5.86 -13.32 21.86
C HIS A 88 5.90 -13.65 20.36
N THR A 89 5.31 -14.79 20.00
CA THR A 89 5.11 -15.20 18.60
C THR A 89 3.74 -14.75 18.14
N ARG A 90 3.67 -14.17 16.93
CA ARG A 90 2.42 -13.83 16.25
C ARG A 90 2.36 -14.55 14.91
N LYS A 91 1.32 -15.36 14.70
CA LYS A 91 1.05 -16.07 13.44
C LYS A 91 -0.33 -15.71 12.93
N MET A 92 -0.45 -15.46 11.63
CA MET A 92 -1.73 -15.23 10.94
C MET A 92 -1.73 -15.97 9.60
N GLU A 93 -2.91 -16.35 9.13
CA GLU A 93 -3.10 -16.88 7.78
C GLU A 93 -3.74 -15.80 6.90
N ARG A 94 -3.34 -15.72 5.64
CA ARG A 94 -3.87 -14.73 4.69
C ARG A 94 -4.28 -15.38 3.39
N ILE A 95 -5.48 -15.05 2.94
CA ILE A 95 -5.96 -15.32 1.58
C ILE A 95 -5.92 -14.00 0.81
N THR A 96 -5.47 -14.05 -0.45
CA THR A 96 -5.45 -12.88 -1.34
C THR A 96 -6.24 -13.25 -2.59
N LEU A 97 -7.20 -12.40 -2.93
CA LEU A 97 -7.97 -12.53 -4.17
C LEU A 97 -7.19 -11.89 -5.31
N GLU A 98 -7.24 -12.51 -6.48
CA GLU A 98 -6.63 -11.96 -7.69
C GLU A 98 -7.34 -10.65 -8.06
N GLY A 99 -6.55 -9.61 -8.35
CA GLY A 99 -7.04 -8.33 -8.83
C GLY A 99 -6.96 -8.23 -10.35
N GLU A 100 -7.57 -7.18 -10.91
CA GLU A 100 -7.45 -6.88 -12.33
C GLU A 100 -6.15 -6.12 -12.65
N SER A 101 -5.72 -6.22 -13.91
CA SER A 101 -4.61 -5.39 -14.39
C SER A 101 -5.01 -3.93 -14.40
N ILE A 102 -4.36 -3.15 -13.54
CA ILE A 102 -4.45 -1.69 -13.54
C ILE A 102 -3.75 -1.19 -14.80
N LYS A 103 -4.51 -0.67 -15.75
CA LYS A 103 -4.00 0.00 -16.95
C LYS A 103 -3.77 1.49 -16.68
#